data_AF-A0A351L655-F1
#
_entry.id   AF-A0A351L655-F1
#
_cell.length_a   1.000
_cell.length_b   1.000
_cell.length_c   1.000
_cell.angle_alpha   90.00
_cell.angle_beta   90.00
_cell.angle_gamma   90.00
#
_symmetry.space_group_name_H-M   'P 1'
#
loop_
_entity.id
_entity.type
_entity.pdbx_description
1 polymer ?
#
loop_
_entity_poly.entity_id
_entity_poly.type
_entity_poly.pdbx_seq_one_letter_code
_entity_poly.pdbx_strand_id
1 'polypeptide(L)'
;MTTFNSESVQQILHRAMAHQQAGEFSEQQLKEMAAELGISASALQIAQQEWQQYREKIQHKQVVNARRQRGFKAHLIPFVAVNIFLILLNLVTTPKYFWAIYPLLGWGVGLGIHAACTYHLKDETYSGAFVNRLN
;
A
#
# COMPACT_ATOMS: atom_id res chain seq x y z
N MET A 1 -7.08 13.09 46.09
CA MET A 1 -7.82 12.11 45.25
C MET A 1 -7.31 12.25 43.83
N THR A 2 -6.68 11.22 43.26
CA THR A 2 -6.23 11.24 41.87
C THR A 2 -7.43 10.94 40.97
N THR A 3 -8.05 11.99 40.43
CA THR A 3 -9.10 11.87 39.41
C THR A 3 -8.44 11.61 38.07
N PHE A 4 -8.74 10.47 37.44
CA PHE A 4 -8.27 10.16 36.10
C PHE A 4 -9.32 10.60 35.08
N ASN A 5 -8.89 11.26 34.00
CA ASN A 5 -9.74 11.58 32.86
C ASN A 5 -10.05 10.30 32.06
N SER A 6 -11.17 10.26 31.34
CA SER A 6 -11.60 9.14 30.51
C SER A 6 -10.52 8.70 29.50
N GLU A 7 -9.82 9.67 28.92
CA GLU A 7 -8.71 9.43 27.99
C GLU A 7 -7.53 8.71 28.65
N SER A 8 -7.15 9.11 29.87
CA SER A 8 -6.04 8.49 30.61
C SER A 8 -6.39 7.06 31.05
N VAL A 9 -7.64 6.82 31.46
CA VAL A 9 -8.14 5.48 31.81
C VAL A 9 -8.09 4.55 30.60
N GLN A 10 -8.54 5.02 29.44
CA GLN A 10 -8.51 4.24 28.20
C GLN A 10 -7.08 3.90 27.77
N GLN A 11 -6.14 4.86 27.83
CA GLN A 11 -4.74 4.63 27.46
C GLN A 11 -4.04 3.64 28.40
N ILE A 12 -4.29 3.74 29.71
CA ILE A 12 -3.73 2.82 30.70
C ILE A 12 -4.27 1.40 30.49
N LEU A 13 -5.59 1.27 30.29
CA LEU A 13 -6.22 -0.03 30.03
C LEU A 13 -5.72 -0.64 28.72
N HIS A 14 -5.61 0.17 27.65
CA HIS A 14 -5.07 -0.27 26.37
C HIS A 14 -3.62 -0.79 26.48
N ARG A 15 -2.76 -0.07 27.20
CA ARG A 15 -1.36 -0.46 27.42
C ARG A 15 -1.23 -1.69 28.32
N ALA A 16 -2.11 -1.85 29.30
CA ALA A 16 -2.16 -3.04 30.16
C ALA A 16 -2.62 -4.29 29.36
N MET A 17 -3.66 -4.16 28.52
CA MET A 17 -4.14 -5.23 27.65
C MET A 17 -3.06 -5.69 26.66
N ALA A 18 -2.28 -4.75 26.11
CA ALA A 18 -1.17 -5.05 25.20
C ALA A 18 -0.08 -5.94 25.83
N HIS A 19 0.04 -5.95 27.16
CA HIS A 19 1.00 -6.80 27.89
C HIS A 19 0.42 -8.13 28.35
N GLN A 20 -0.91 -8.32 28.36
CA GLN A 20 -1.55 -9.46 29.03
C GLN A 20 -2.01 -10.58 28.09
N GLN A 21 -2.35 -10.31 26.83
CA GLN A 21 -2.64 -11.37 25.84
C GLN A 21 -2.12 -10.99 24.45
N ALA A 22 -0.94 -11.52 24.13
CA ALA A 22 -0.34 -11.51 22.78
C ALA A 22 -0.93 -12.59 21.86
N GLY A 23 -1.99 -13.29 22.28
CA GLY A 23 -2.67 -14.32 21.50
C GLY A 23 -3.99 -13.78 20.98
N GLU A 24 -4.26 -14.02 19.70
CA GLU A 24 -5.54 -13.71 19.06
C GLU A 24 -6.72 -14.10 19.96
N PHE A 25 -7.60 -13.13 20.26
CA PHE A 25 -8.81 -13.40 21.05
C PHE A 25 -9.76 -14.28 20.23
N SER A 26 -10.26 -15.35 20.84
CA SER A 26 -11.29 -16.16 20.20
C SER A 26 -12.59 -15.35 20.07
N GLU A 27 -13.43 -15.68 19.09
CA GLU A 27 -14.73 -15.03 18.91
C GLU A 27 -15.61 -15.15 20.18
N GLN A 28 -15.45 -16.24 20.93
CA GLN A 28 -16.16 -16.48 22.18
C GLN A 28 -15.70 -15.52 23.28
N GLN A 29 -14.39 -15.34 23.46
CA GLN A 29 -13.84 -14.39 24.44
C GLN A 29 -14.26 -12.95 24.13
N LEU A 30 -14.30 -12.58 22.84
CA LEU A 30 -14.78 -11.27 22.41
C LEU A 30 -16.25 -11.04 22.80
N LYS A 31 -17.11 -12.05 22.60
CA LYS A 31 -18.53 -12.01 22.96
C LYS A 31 -18.73 -11.93 24.48
N GLU A 32 -17.92 -12.65 25.24
CA GLU A 32 -17.95 -12.64 26.71
C GLU A 32 -17.55 -11.26 27.26
N MET A 33 -16.44 -10.69 26.80
CA MET A 33 -16.02 -9.34 27.20
C MET A 33 -17.05 -8.27 26.81
N ALA A 34 -17.66 -8.38 25.62
CA ALA A 34 -18.72 -7.48 25.20
C ALA A 34 -19.95 -7.57 26.13
N ALA A 35 -20.33 -8.80 26.53
CA ALA A 35 -21.43 -9.02 27.47
C ALA A 35 -21.13 -8.44 28.86
N GLU A 36 -19.90 -8.58 29.36
CA GLU A 36 -19.44 -7.99 30.63
C GLU A 36 -19.50 -6.46 30.62
N LEU A 37 -19.17 -5.84 29.48
CA LEU A 37 -19.24 -4.40 29.26
C LEU A 37 -20.66 -3.89 28.96
N GLY A 38 -21.67 -4.77 28.96
CA GLY A 38 -23.06 -4.43 28.67
C GLY A 38 -23.35 -4.14 27.19
N ILE A 39 -22.45 -4.52 26.29
CA ILE A 39 -22.63 -4.39 24.84
C ILE A 39 -23.52 -5.55 24.38
N SER A 40 -24.64 -5.23 23.74
CA SER A 40 -25.56 -6.25 23.24
C SER A 40 -24.92 -7.05 22.10
N ALA A 41 -25.29 -8.33 21.97
CA ALA A 41 -24.80 -9.19 20.90
C ALA A 41 -25.08 -8.61 19.49
N SER A 42 -26.19 -7.87 19.34
CA SER A 42 -26.52 -7.18 18.09
C SER A 42 -25.58 -6.02 17.78
N ALA A 43 -25.22 -5.21 18.78
CA ALA A 43 -24.26 -4.12 18.62
C ALA A 43 -22.85 -4.65 18.29
N LEU A 44 -22.44 -5.74 18.95
CA LEU A 44 -21.17 -6.40 18.64
C LEU A 44 -21.14 -6.96 17.22
N GLN A 45 -22.25 -7.56 16.76
CA GLN A 45 -22.34 -8.12 15.41
C GLN A 45 -22.27 -7.05 14.32
N ILE A 46 -22.90 -5.88 14.54
CA ILE A 46 -22.78 -4.72 13.64
C ILE A 46 -21.32 -4.25 13.57
N ALA A 47 -20.67 -4.07 14.71
CA ALA A 47 -19.26 -3.65 14.77
C ALA A 47 -18.32 -4.66 14.10
N GLN A 48 -18.56 -5.97 14.29
CA GLN A 48 -17.77 -7.02 13.65
C GLN A 48 -17.96 -7.03 12.13
N GLN A 49 -19.18 -6.81 11.64
CA GLN A 49 -19.48 -6.74 10.21
C GLN A 49 -18.84 -5.50 9.56
N GLU A 50 -18.93 -4.33 10.20
CA GLU A 50 -18.25 -3.11 9.76
C GLU A 50 -16.73 -3.29 9.73
N TRP A 51 -16.17 -3.95 10.75
CA TRP A 51 -14.74 -4.27 10.83
C TRP A 51 -14.28 -5.20 9.71
N GLN A 52 -15.06 -6.23 9.37
CA GLN A 52 -14.75 -7.12 8.25
C GLN A 52 -14.74 -6.34 6.92
N GLN A 53 -15.75 -5.50 6.67
CA GLN A 53 -15.79 -4.65 5.48
C GLN A 53 -14.60 -3.67 5.43
N TYR A 54 -14.20 -3.12 6.58
CA TYR A 54 -13.03 -2.25 6.68
C TYR A 54 -11.72 -3.01 6.39
N ARG A 55 -11.55 -4.20 6.97
CA ARG A 55 -10.41 -5.09 6.75
C ARG A 55 -10.28 -5.49 5.28
N GLU A 56 -11.38 -5.86 4.63
CA GLU A 56 -11.40 -6.20 3.21
C GLU A 56 -10.97 -5.02 2.34
N LYS A 57 -11.48 -3.81 2.61
CA LYS A 57 -11.07 -2.59 1.89
C LYS A 57 -9.58 -2.29 2.06
N ILE A 58 -9.04 -2.47 3.26
CA ILE A 58 -7.60 -2.27 3.52
C ILE A 58 -6.75 -3.32 2.82
N GLN A 59 -7.11 -4.61 2.92
CA GLN A 59 -6.35 -5.68 2.27
C GLN A 59 -6.36 -5.53 0.75
N HIS A 60 -7.52 -5.20 0.17
CA HIS A 60 -7.64 -5.00 -1.27
C HIS A 60 -6.77 -3.82 -1.77
N LYS A 61 -6.72 -2.71 -1.02
CA LYS A 61 -5.84 -1.58 -1.34
C LYS A 61 -4.36 -1.95 -1.25
N GLN A 62 -3.95 -2.71 -0.23
CA GLN A 62 -2.55 -3.12 -0.05
C GLN A 62 -2.06 -4.07 -1.16
N VAL A 63 -2.89 -5.04 -1.56
CA VAL A 63 -2.55 -5.99 -2.64
C VAL A 63 -2.46 -5.29 -4.00
N VAL A 64 -3.37 -4.35 -4.28
CA VAL A 64 -3.37 -3.58 -5.53
C VAL A 64 -2.13 -2.68 -5.62
N ASN A 65 -1.75 -2.02 -4.52
CA ASN A 65 -0.55 -1.18 -4.47
C ASN A 65 0.75 -1.99 -4.65
N ALA A 66 0.84 -3.17 -4.03
CA ALA A 66 1.99 -4.06 -4.18
C ALA A 66 2.13 -4.63 -5.61
N ARG A 67 1.01 -4.93 -6.29
CA ARG A 67 1.02 -5.40 -7.69
C ARG A 67 1.39 -4.29 -8.69
N ARG A 68 0.92 -3.05 -8.48
CA ARG A 68 1.24 -1.91 -9.37
C ARG A 68 2.75 -1.62 -9.44
N GLN A 69 3.47 -1.74 -8.33
CA GLN A 69 4.91 -1.47 -8.30
C GLN A 69 5.75 -2.56 -9.01
N ARG A 70 5.25 -3.80 -9.08
CA ARG A 70 5.97 -4.91 -9.73
C ARG A 70 5.79 -4.91 -11.25
N GLY A 71 4.63 -4.48 -11.76
CA GLY A 71 4.37 -4.40 -13.20
C GLY A 71 5.32 -3.45 -13.93
N PHE A 72 5.64 -2.29 -13.33
CA PHE A 72 6.49 -1.29 -13.96
C PHE A 72 7.93 -1.76 -14.19
N LYS A 73 8.53 -2.45 -13.20
CA LYS A 73 9.89 -3.00 -13.33
C LYS A 73 9.98 -4.14 -14.35
N ALA A 74 8.92 -4.94 -14.48
CA ALA A 74 8.87 -6.06 -15.41
C ALA A 74 8.92 -5.61 -16.89
N HIS A 75 8.45 -4.40 -17.21
CA HIS A 75 8.50 -3.85 -18.57
C HIS A 75 9.73 -2.97 -18.82
N LEU A 76 10.28 -2.33 -17.78
CA LEU A 76 11.47 -1.48 -17.89
C LEU A 76 12.76 -2.27 -18.21
N ILE A 77 12.96 -3.42 -17.56
CA ILE A 77 14.14 -4.27 -17.75
C ILE A 77 14.29 -4.77 -19.20
N PRO A 78 13.28 -5.43 -19.81
CA PRO A 78 13.40 -5.88 -21.19
C PRO A 78 13.50 -4.69 -22.17
N PHE A 79 12.86 -3.56 -21.88
CA PHE A 79 13.02 -2.35 -22.70
C PHE A 79 14.47 -1.87 -22.75
N VAL A 80 15.14 -1.74 -21.59
CA VAL A 80 16.54 -1.30 -21.54
C VAL A 80 17.45 -2.34 -22.20
N ALA A 81 17.24 -3.63 -21.93
CA ALA A 81 18.04 -4.71 -22.52
C ALA A 81 17.95 -4.75 -24.06
N VAL A 82 16.74 -4.64 -24.63
CA VAL A 82 16.52 -4.64 -26.07
C VAL A 82 17.11 -3.38 -26.73
N ASN A 83 16.99 -2.21 -26.11
CA ASN A 83 17.57 -0.98 -26.64
C ASN A 83 19.10 -1.00 -26.62
N ILE A 84 19.73 -1.50 -25.55
CA ILE A 84 21.19 -1.70 -25.51
C ILE A 84 21.62 -2.66 -26.61
N PHE A 85 20.91 -3.79 -26.78
CA PHE A 85 21.19 -4.75 -27.84
C PHE A 85 21.07 -4.13 -29.24
N LEU A 86 20.03 -3.36 -29.52
CA LEU A 86 19.82 -2.67 -30.80
C LEU A 86 20.90 -1.62 -31.09
N ILE A 87 21.33 -0.86 -30.08
CA ILE A 87 22.43 0.11 -30.22
C ILE A 87 23.73 -0.61 -30.57
N LEU A 88 24.07 -1.69 -29.86
CA LEU A 88 25.26 -2.49 -30.14
C LEU A 88 25.20 -3.14 -31.52
N LEU A 89 24.04 -3.69 -31.89
CA LEU A 89 23.82 -4.28 -33.20
C LEU A 89 24.06 -3.24 -34.30
N ASN A 90 23.45 -2.06 -34.17
CA ASN A 90 23.61 -0.97 -35.13
C ASN A 90 25.06 -0.50 -35.28
N LEU A 91 25.83 -0.42 -34.18
CA LEU A 91 27.25 -0.09 -34.22
C LEU A 91 28.08 -1.16 -34.95
N VAL A 92 27.68 -2.43 -34.89
CA VAL A 92 28.37 -3.54 -35.55
C VAL A 92 27.99 -3.68 -37.03
N THR A 93 26.70 -3.61 -37.38
CA THR A 93 26.26 -3.79 -38.78
C THR A 93 26.39 -2.53 -39.61
N THR A 94 25.97 -1.38 -39.09
CA THR A 94 25.83 -0.17 -39.90
C THR A 94 26.18 1.11 -39.13
N PRO A 95 27.44 1.30 -38.70
CA PRO A 95 27.83 2.45 -37.88
C PRO A 95 27.60 3.81 -38.55
N LYS A 96 27.49 3.85 -39.89
CA LYS A 96 27.21 5.07 -40.67
C LYS A 96 25.73 5.49 -40.67
N TYR A 97 24.80 4.60 -40.33
CA TYR A 97 23.36 4.87 -40.35
C TYR A 97 22.69 4.41 -39.05
N PHE A 98 22.33 5.37 -38.19
CA PHE A 98 21.84 5.11 -36.83
C PHE A 98 20.36 4.70 -36.77
N TRP A 99 20.01 3.55 -37.35
CA TRP A 99 18.62 3.08 -37.43
C TRP A 99 18.01 2.69 -36.08
N ALA A 100 18.84 2.41 -35.07
CA ALA A 100 18.38 2.08 -33.71
C ALA A 100 17.60 3.23 -33.03
N ILE A 101 17.65 4.47 -33.55
CA ILE A 101 16.92 5.61 -32.98
C ILE A 101 15.41 5.52 -33.16
N TYR A 102 14.92 4.88 -34.23
CA TYR A 102 13.49 4.75 -34.50
C TYR A 102 12.76 3.87 -33.47
N PRO A 103 13.21 2.64 -33.14
CA PRO A 103 12.60 1.86 -32.06
C PRO A 103 12.78 2.52 -30.69
N LEU A 104 13.89 3.23 -30.47
CA LEU A 104 14.18 3.91 -29.21
C LEU A 104 13.24 5.11 -28.97
N LEU A 105 12.95 5.91 -30.00
CA LEU A 105 11.99 7.01 -29.91
C LEU A 105 10.55 6.50 -29.88
N GLY A 106 10.19 5.53 -30.74
CA GLY A 106 8.83 4.99 -30.81
C GLY A 106 8.38 4.37 -29.49
N TRP A 107 9.21 3.51 -28.90
CA TRP A 107 8.87 2.85 -27.63
C TRP A 107 9.30 3.66 -26.40
N GLY A 108 10.36 4.46 -26.50
CA GLY A 108 10.85 5.30 -25.40
C GLY A 108 9.91 6.42 -25.02
N VAL A 109 9.18 7.01 -25.97
CA VAL A 109 8.15 8.03 -25.66
C VAL A 109 6.99 7.41 -24.88
N GLY A 110 6.50 6.23 -25.29
CA GLY A 110 5.44 5.52 -24.58
C GLY A 110 5.83 5.15 -23.14
N LEU A 111 7.08 4.72 -22.95
CA LEU A 111 7.62 4.41 -21.62
C LEU A 111 7.85 5.67 -20.78
N GLY A 112 8.31 6.77 -21.39
CA GLY A 112 8.51 8.06 -20.74
C GLY A 112 7.21 8.63 -20.19
N ILE A 113 6.11 8.56 -20.96
CA ILE A 113 4.77 8.96 -20.50
C ILE A 113 4.30 8.05 -19.35
N HIS A 114 4.48 6.73 -19.50
CA HIS A 114 4.08 5.80 -18.45
C HIS A 114 4.83 6.06 -17.14
N ALA A 115 6.16 6.27 -17.22
CA ALA A 115 7.00 6.65 -16.09
C ALA A 115 6.55 7.98 -15.47
N ALA A 116 6.35 9.03 -16.27
CA ALA A 116 5.87 10.32 -15.78
C ALA A 116 4.57 10.18 -14.99
N CYS A 117 3.60 9.41 -15.49
CA CYS A 117 2.36 9.11 -14.77
C CYS A 117 2.58 8.29 -13.49
N THR A 118 3.49 7.31 -13.49
CA THR A 118 3.70 6.47 -12.30
C THR A 118 4.44 7.21 -11.19
N TYR A 119 5.39 8.08 -11.54
CA TYR A 119 6.20 8.82 -10.57
C TYR A 119 5.49 10.09 -10.07
N HIS A 120 4.75 10.84 -10.90
CA HIS A 120 3.94 11.97 -10.40
C HIS A 120 2.86 11.54 -9.40
N LEU A 121 2.22 10.38 -9.60
CA LEU A 121 1.28 9.84 -8.61
C LEU A 121 1.95 9.49 -7.28
N LYS A 122 3.27 9.23 -7.27
CA LYS A 122 4.00 8.87 -6.05
C LYS A 122 4.27 10.09 -5.18
N ASP A 123 4.50 11.27 -5.76
CA ASP A 123 4.82 12.48 -4.99
C ASP A 123 3.58 13.07 -4.29
N GLU A 124 2.40 13.03 -4.92
CA GLU A 124 1.15 13.50 -4.28
C GLU A 124 0.71 12.59 -3.11
N THR A 125 0.94 11.28 -3.23
CA THR A 125 0.48 10.30 -2.24
C THR A 125 1.33 10.32 -0.95
N TYR A 126 2.59 10.77 -1.01
CA TYR A 126 3.43 10.92 0.18
C TYR A 126 3.27 12.29 0.86
N SER A 127 3.00 13.36 0.09
CA SER A 127 2.78 14.69 0.66
C SER A 127 1.42 14.79 1.38
N GLY A 128 0.34 14.27 0.79
CA GLY A 128 -0.99 14.32 1.41
C GLY A 128 -1.16 13.44 2.65
N ALA A 129 -0.46 12.29 2.69
CA ALA A 129 -0.57 11.35 3.81
C ALA A 129 0.22 11.78 5.06
N PHE A 130 1.19 12.68 4.92
CA PHE A 130 1.97 13.23 6.03
C PHE A 130 1.30 14.47 6.63
N VAL A 131 0.75 15.36 5.80
CA VAL A 131 0.08 16.59 6.25
C VAL A 131 -1.22 16.30 7.02
N ASN A 132 -2.00 15.30 6.60
CA ASN A 132 -3.28 14.96 7.25
C ASN A 132 -3.14 14.14 8.55
N ARG A 133 -1.91 13.88 9.03
CA ARG A 133 -1.65 13.14 10.28
C ARG A 133 -1.11 14.06 11.40
N LEU A 134 -0.92 15.35 11.10
CA LEU A 134 -0.37 16.37 12.00
C LEU A 134 -1.37 17.51 12.28
N ASN A 135 -2.63 17.35 11.89
CA ASN A 135 -3.75 18.25 12.16
C ASN A 135 -4.94 17.43 12.66
#